data_AF-A0A268JT46-F1
#
_entry.id   AF-A0A268JT46-F1
#
_cell.length_a   1.000
_cell.length_b   1.000
_cell.length_c   1.000
_cell.angle_alpha   90.00
_cell.angle_beta   90.00
_cell.angle_gamma   90.00
#
_symmetry.space_group_name_H-M   'P 1'
#
loop_
_entity.id
_entity.type
_entity.pdbx_description
1 polymer ?
#
loop_
_entity_poly.entity_id
_entity_poly.type
_entity_poly.pdbx_seq_one_letter_code
_entity_poly.pdbx_strand_id
1 'polypeptide(L)'
;MSVKNLMIEKIREHGLEGIVSIQDNKIHWPEHGWEYQIPKALGDFHRRMLSDIFPFSPYAIKREEMWASVISGLLEQSAEIKIDSKLIDNLLDSRSISFRGDSAGLKDNLKAIFEDLYYIESKSARKIPYILPFHLQVIGNLKTKEPRGFNHLFRLLLTDETGQFNYELFNNVVTLFNDEATLTPIDKLFIGALKDQDKYKKIEPKLKESDPITADGYDFDKKQGELFRRDLKRILEMQVSRLEKVRYFSIVMGLHFSIYVMRISYYLDWELKEFLKALEIENHAFPSTKDYDRTFQSMITFTFEEVRTPKSSKPVVNCNEMAQVVYRSYIHMVLLNTIRNMSQNKSLKLSEFVKMLKEDGLFSKWINLCFDLLMLAYVEKVIKLEDAEEINEYLAELPEGNTFKRYEHLVTKHFASQKSANRTPRTAGIQFIKQSMGVGSSYSFIAGKPGIGDYYGVGKDLIILLVHLTIGVNERKIRYKDFLSRISTYGFNPDQHAEEALLKKLEETGLLQKFSDSGEAIYVRTIF
;
A
#
# COMPACT_ATOMS: atom_id res chain seq x y z
N MET A 1 23.06 23.96 29.46
CA MET A 1 22.65 22.81 30.31
C MET A 1 22.67 21.55 29.45
N SER A 2 23.07 20.37 29.93
CA SER A 2 23.06 19.16 29.06
C SER A 2 21.63 18.63 28.90
N VAL A 3 21.33 17.95 27.77
CA VAL A 3 20.02 17.27 27.59
C VAL A 3 19.72 16.29 28.73
N LYS A 4 20.75 15.63 29.28
CA LYS A 4 20.62 14.77 30.45
C LYS A 4 20.09 15.51 31.69
N ASN A 5 20.50 16.78 31.88
CA ASN A 5 19.99 17.59 32.99
C ASN A 5 18.53 17.99 32.77
N LEU A 6 18.14 18.35 31.54
CA LEU A 6 16.74 18.61 31.18
C LEU A 6 15.87 17.37 31.44
N MET A 7 16.37 16.18 31.12
CA MET A 7 15.65 14.93 31.39
C MET A 7 15.40 14.70 32.88
N ILE A 8 16.38 14.99 33.74
CA ILE A 8 16.23 14.91 35.20
C ILE A 8 15.23 15.95 35.70
N GLU A 9 15.29 17.17 35.18
CA GLU A 9 14.35 18.24 35.51
C GLU A 9 12.90 17.84 35.20
N LYS A 10 12.65 17.19 34.05
CA LYS A 10 11.32 16.65 33.73
C LYS A 10 10.81 15.63 34.76
N ILE A 11 11.67 14.78 35.32
CA ILE A 11 11.26 13.87 36.41
C ILE A 11 10.71 14.65 37.60
N ARG A 12 11.36 15.78 37.96
CA ARG A 12 10.93 16.66 39.05
C ARG A 12 9.61 17.35 38.74
N GLU A 13 9.49 17.90 37.54
CA GLU A 13 8.27 18.59 37.08
C GLU A 13 7.03 17.68 37.15
N HIS A 14 7.19 16.39 36.81
CA HIS A 14 6.10 15.40 36.90
C HIS A 14 5.89 14.85 38.33
N GLY A 15 6.75 15.20 39.29
CA GLY A 15 6.67 14.73 40.67
C GLY A 15 6.94 13.23 40.81
N LEU A 16 7.87 12.70 40.01
CA LEU A 16 8.24 11.28 39.96
C LEU A 16 9.64 11.02 40.54
N GLU A 17 10.23 11.98 41.25
CA GLU A 17 11.51 11.79 41.94
C GLU A 17 11.44 10.63 42.93
N GLY A 18 12.42 9.73 42.86
CA GLY A 18 12.48 8.53 43.69
C GLY A 18 11.52 7.41 43.26
N ILE A 19 10.56 7.69 42.37
CA ILE A 19 9.62 6.70 41.81
C ILE A 19 10.17 6.10 40.51
N VAL A 20 10.75 6.96 39.67
CA VAL A 20 11.30 6.59 38.37
C VAL A 20 12.79 6.90 38.30
N SER A 21 13.51 6.17 37.46
CA SER A 21 14.92 6.41 37.20
C SER A 21 15.23 6.32 35.71
N ILE A 22 16.25 7.05 35.27
CA ILE A 22 16.76 6.98 33.90
C ILE A 22 18.14 6.33 33.92
N GLN A 23 18.27 5.18 33.24
CA GLN A 23 19.54 4.47 33.06
C GLN A 23 19.67 4.04 31.60
N ASP A 24 20.81 4.32 30.95
CA ASP A 24 21.10 3.90 29.56
C ASP A 24 20.03 4.29 28.50
N ASN A 25 19.37 5.44 28.70
CA ASN A 25 18.21 5.95 27.96
C ASN A 25 16.93 5.10 28.12
N LYS A 26 16.83 4.33 29.20
CA LYS A 26 15.60 3.68 29.62
C LYS A 26 15.01 4.40 30.82
N ILE A 27 13.71 4.61 30.80
CA ILE A 27 12.95 5.08 31.95
C ILE A 27 12.39 3.86 32.65
N HIS A 28 12.79 3.64 33.89
CA HIS A 28 12.34 2.52 34.71
C HIS A 28 11.38 3.00 35.79
N TRP A 29 10.23 2.33 35.91
CA TRP A 29 9.32 2.41 37.05
C TRP A 29 9.26 1.03 37.73
N PRO A 30 10.15 0.78 38.71
CA PRO A 30 10.39 -0.55 39.25
C PRO A 30 9.16 -1.20 39.90
N GLU A 31 8.36 -0.40 40.61
CA GLU A 31 7.20 -0.88 41.39
C GLU A 31 6.18 -1.64 40.54
N HIS A 32 5.92 -1.16 39.33
CA HIS A 32 5.00 -1.81 38.39
C HIS A 32 5.72 -2.64 37.32
N GLY A 33 7.05 -2.67 37.33
CA GLY A 33 7.88 -3.30 36.31
C GLY A 33 7.79 -2.63 34.94
N TRP A 34 7.42 -1.34 34.87
CA TRP A 34 7.31 -0.62 33.59
C TRP A 34 8.67 -0.10 33.16
N GLU A 35 8.99 -0.27 31.88
CA GLU A 35 10.17 0.28 31.26
C GLU A 35 9.85 0.84 29.87
N TYR A 36 10.48 1.96 29.53
CA TYR A 36 10.43 2.53 28.19
C TYR A 36 11.82 2.89 27.71
N GLN A 37 12.20 2.36 26.55
CA GLN A 37 13.46 2.69 25.89
C GLN A 37 13.28 3.95 25.04
N ILE A 38 13.93 5.05 25.45
CA ILE A 38 13.99 6.27 24.65
C ILE A 38 14.82 5.98 23.38
N PRO A 39 14.29 6.28 22.18
CA PRO A 39 15.00 6.11 20.91
C PRO A 39 16.38 6.80 20.88
N LYS A 40 17.40 6.16 20.28
CA LYS A 40 18.77 6.68 20.25
C LYS A 40 19.18 7.23 18.88
N ALA A 41 18.59 6.69 17.81
CA ALA A 41 18.87 7.10 16.44
C ALA A 41 17.57 7.39 15.66
N LEU A 42 17.67 8.16 14.57
CA LEU A 42 16.54 8.49 13.69
C LEU A 42 15.69 7.27 13.31
N GLY A 43 16.33 6.13 13.02
CA GLY A 43 15.66 4.89 12.67
C GLY A 43 14.77 4.31 13.77
N ASP A 44 15.06 4.62 15.04
CA ASP A 44 14.29 4.17 16.19
C ASP A 44 13.02 5.03 16.37
N PHE A 45 13.12 6.36 16.21
CA PHE A 45 11.97 7.27 16.22
C PHE A 45 11.02 7.01 15.07
N HIS A 46 11.58 6.63 13.93
CA HIS A 46 10.85 6.40 12.70
C HIS A 46 10.71 4.91 12.42
N ARG A 47 10.61 4.05 13.44
CA ARG A 47 10.35 2.62 13.18
C ARG A 47 9.00 2.49 12.45
N ARG A 48 9.08 2.26 11.14
CA ARG A 48 7.94 2.35 10.19
C ARG A 48 7.17 1.06 10.02
N MET A 49 7.43 0.09 10.90
CA MET A 49 6.83 -1.23 10.80
C MET A 49 5.93 -1.43 12.01
N LEU A 50 4.64 -1.44 11.74
CA LEU A 50 3.71 -2.26 12.50
C LEU A 50 3.78 -3.62 11.82
N SER A 51 4.54 -4.57 12.38
CA SER A 51 4.74 -5.90 11.75
C SER A 51 3.42 -6.63 11.45
N ASP A 52 2.36 -6.24 12.16
CA ASP A 52 0.96 -6.62 12.05
C ASP A 52 0.17 -5.93 10.91
N ILE A 53 0.53 -4.71 10.47
CA ILE A 53 -0.31 -3.95 9.51
C ILE A 53 0.44 -3.15 8.44
N PHE A 54 1.71 -2.86 8.64
CA PHE A 54 2.52 -2.05 7.73
C PHE A 54 3.92 -2.64 7.63
N PRO A 55 4.11 -3.77 6.93
CA PRO A 55 5.38 -4.48 6.90
C PRO A 55 6.46 -3.78 6.05
N PHE A 56 6.15 -2.62 5.45
CA PHE A 56 7.10 -1.87 4.62
C PHE A 56 6.89 -0.36 4.66
N SER A 57 7.97 0.40 4.49
CA SER A 57 7.86 1.83 4.18
C SER A 57 7.33 2.00 2.75
N PRO A 58 6.35 2.88 2.47
CA PRO A 58 5.86 3.07 1.11
C PRO A 58 7.03 3.57 0.25
N TYR A 59 7.34 2.83 -0.80
CA TYR A 59 8.35 3.22 -1.78
C TYR A 59 7.74 3.17 -3.17
N ALA A 60 8.23 4.08 -4.00
CA ALA A 60 7.88 4.22 -5.39
C ALA A 60 8.44 3.04 -6.20
N ILE A 61 7.63 1.98 -6.35
CA ILE A 61 7.90 0.86 -7.24
C ILE A 61 6.75 0.71 -8.23
N LYS A 62 7.06 0.39 -9.50
CA LYS A 62 6.03 0.16 -10.51
C LYS A 62 5.30 -1.14 -10.22
N ARG A 63 3.99 -1.16 -10.50
CA ARG A 63 3.11 -2.31 -10.28
C ARG A 63 3.69 -3.64 -10.77
N GLU A 64 4.26 -3.67 -11.97
CA GLU A 64 4.78 -4.92 -12.56
C GLU A 64 6.13 -5.35 -11.99
N GLU A 65 6.96 -4.38 -11.60
CA GLU A 65 8.21 -4.62 -10.88
C GLU A 65 7.95 -5.14 -9.45
N MET A 66 6.92 -4.59 -8.81
CA MET A 66 6.49 -4.93 -7.47
C MET A 66 6.10 -6.40 -7.36
N TRP A 67 5.19 -6.87 -8.20
CA TRP A 67 4.73 -8.26 -8.08
C TRP A 67 5.78 -9.26 -8.59
N ALA A 68 6.55 -8.92 -9.63
CA ALA A 68 7.65 -9.77 -10.09
C ALA A 68 8.60 -10.08 -8.94
N SER A 69 8.96 -9.05 -8.17
CA SER A 69 9.79 -9.27 -7.01
C SER A 69 9.06 -9.94 -5.84
N VAL A 70 7.74 -9.81 -5.72
CA VAL A 70 6.97 -10.62 -4.75
C VAL A 70 7.16 -12.10 -5.06
N ILE A 71 6.95 -12.49 -6.31
CA ILE A 71 7.12 -13.89 -6.72
C ILE A 71 8.58 -14.33 -6.57
N SER A 72 9.55 -13.55 -7.06
CA SER A 72 10.97 -13.89 -6.89
C SER A 72 11.38 -14.04 -5.43
N GLY A 73 10.90 -13.16 -4.55
CA GLY A 73 11.23 -13.21 -3.13
C GLY A 73 10.53 -14.35 -2.37
N LEU A 74 9.35 -14.78 -2.82
CA LEU A 74 8.69 -15.99 -2.29
C LEU A 74 9.38 -17.28 -2.75
N LEU A 75 10.04 -17.24 -3.91
CA LEU A 75 10.79 -18.35 -4.50
C LEU A 75 12.30 -18.31 -4.20
N GLU A 76 12.76 -17.36 -3.36
CA GLU A 76 14.17 -17.12 -3.00
C GLU A 76 15.12 -16.93 -4.20
N GLN A 77 14.64 -16.28 -5.26
CA GLN A 77 15.41 -16.07 -6.48
C GLN A 77 16.09 -14.69 -6.49
N SER A 78 17.37 -14.68 -6.86
CA SER A 78 18.13 -13.44 -7.09
C SER A 78 18.36 -13.24 -8.58
N ALA A 79 17.61 -12.32 -9.18
CA ALA A 79 17.75 -11.97 -10.58
C ALA A 79 19.00 -11.10 -10.85
N GLU A 80 19.72 -11.41 -11.94
CA GLU A 80 21.00 -10.76 -12.26
C GLU A 80 21.01 -9.99 -13.59
N ILE A 81 20.09 -10.28 -14.51
CA ILE A 81 20.02 -9.65 -15.84
C ILE A 81 19.32 -8.31 -15.71
N LYS A 82 20.00 -7.21 -16.07
CA LYS A 82 19.42 -5.86 -15.96
C LYS A 82 18.37 -5.63 -17.05
N ILE A 83 17.28 -4.95 -16.69
CA ILE A 83 16.32 -4.40 -17.64
C ILE A 83 16.80 -3.00 -18.04
N ASP A 84 17.28 -2.87 -19.28
CA ASP A 84 17.69 -1.59 -19.87
C ASP A 84 17.26 -1.52 -21.35
N SER A 85 17.57 -0.41 -22.02
CA SER A 85 17.18 -0.19 -23.41
C SER A 85 17.85 -1.15 -24.41
N LYS A 86 18.91 -1.87 -23.99
CA LYS A 86 19.64 -2.82 -24.83
C LYS A 86 19.16 -4.26 -24.63
N LEU A 87 18.31 -4.54 -23.65
CA LEU A 87 17.87 -5.91 -23.36
C LEU A 87 17.27 -6.60 -24.59
N ILE A 88 16.33 -5.96 -25.29
CA ILE A 88 15.72 -6.55 -26.49
C ILE A 88 16.74 -6.71 -27.61
N ASP A 89 17.61 -5.72 -27.83
CA ASP A 89 18.66 -5.85 -28.86
C ASP A 89 19.57 -7.05 -28.56
N ASN A 90 19.97 -7.23 -27.29
CA ASN A 90 20.76 -8.38 -26.84
C ASN A 90 20.01 -9.71 -26.96
N LEU A 91 18.68 -9.71 -26.72
CA LEU A 91 17.85 -10.91 -26.91
C LEU A 91 17.70 -11.23 -28.40
N LEU A 92 17.63 -10.23 -29.27
CA LEU A 92 17.54 -10.42 -30.72
C LEU A 92 18.86 -10.92 -31.33
N ASP A 93 19.99 -10.69 -30.64
CA ASP A 93 21.31 -11.21 -31.01
C ASP A 93 21.61 -12.60 -30.40
N SER A 94 20.61 -13.22 -29.77
CA SER A 94 20.69 -14.59 -29.23
C SER A 94 20.90 -15.65 -30.31
N ARG A 95 21.63 -16.72 -29.94
CA ARG A 95 21.83 -17.91 -30.79
C ARG A 95 20.52 -18.67 -31.08
N SER A 96 19.54 -18.55 -30.20
CA SER A 96 18.19 -19.12 -30.36
C SER A 96 17.38 -18.44 -31.46
N ILE A 97 17.82 -17.29 -31.99
CA ILE A 97 17.16 -16.56 -33.07
C ILE A 97 18.04 -16.61 -34.32
N SER A 98 17.54 -17.26 -35.37
CA SER A 98 18.20 -17.27 -36.68
C SER A 98 17.37 -16.51 -37.70
N PHE A 99 17.94 -15.45 -38.28
CA PHE A 99 17.32 -14.74 -39.40
C PHE A 99 17.79 -15.36 -40.72
N ARG A 100 16.85 -15.59 -41.66
CA ARG A 100 17.15 -15.94 -43.06
C ARG A 100 16.65 -14.82 -43.96
N GLY A 101 17.47 -14.35 -44.91
CA GLY A 101 17.10 -13.25 -45.83
C GLY A 101 17.46 -11.86 -45.29
N ASP A 102 16.65 -10.85 -45.60
CA ASP A 102 16.82 -9.47 -45.07
C ASP A 102 16.60 -9.46 -43.55
N SER A 103 17.70 -9.65 -42.82
CA SER A 103 17.70 -9.78 -41.37
C SER A 103 17.36 -8.47 -40.66
N ALA A 104 17.51 -7.32 -41.31
CA ALA A 104 17.23 -6.02 -40.70
C ALA A 104 15.73 -5.84 -40.49
N GLY A 105 14.92 -5.98 -41.55
CA GLY A 105 13.47 -5.83 -41.46
C GLY A 105 12.81 -6.86 -40.54
N LEU A 106 13.31 -8.11 -40.51
CA LEU A 106 12.81 -9.13 -39.59
C LEU A 106 13.15 -8.83 -38.12
N LYS A 107 14.37 -8.33 -37.85
CA LYS A 107 14.78 -7.92 -36.51
C LYS A 107 13.93 -6.76 -36.00
N ASP A 108 13.66 -5.77 -36.86
CA ASP A 108 12.80 -4.62 -36.52
C ASP A 108 11.35 -5.04 -36.25
N ASN A 109 10.79 -5.96 -37.05
CA ASN A 109 9.44 -6.48 -36.83
C ASN A 109 9.35 -7.28 -35.52
N LEU A 110 10.34 -8.14 -35.24
CA LEU A 110 10.34 -8.94 -34.00
C LEU A 110 10.55 -8.05 -32.77
N LYS A 111 11.38 -7.01 -32.89
CA LYS A 111 11.51 -5.96 -31.87
C LYS A 111 10.16 -5.32 -31.60
N ALA A 112 9.45 -4.85 -32.63
CA ALA A 112 8.14 -4.24 -32.47
C ALA A 112 7.13 -5.18 -31.81
N ILE A 113 7.13 -6.47 -32.13
CA ILE A 113 6.28 -7.48 -31.49
C ILE A 113 6.63 -7.67 -30.00
N PHE A 114 7.92 -7.78 -29.67
CA PHE A 114 8.35 -7.92 -28.28
C PHE A 114 8.00 -6.67 -27.46
N GLU A 115 8.16 -5.49 -28.04
CA GLU A 115 7.79 -4.23 -27.42
C GLU A 115 6.26 -4.16 -27.23
N ASP A 116 5.46 -4.46 -28.24
CA ASP A 116 3.98 -4.42 -28.13
C ASP A 116 3.42 -5.42 -27.09
N LEU A 117 3.96 -6.64 -27.04
CA LEU A 117 3.44 -7.68 -26.18
C LEU A 117 3.95 -7.59 -24.73
N TYR A 118 5.24 -7.30 -24.57
CA TYR A 118 5.94 -7.45 -23.29
C TYR A 118 6.46 -6.14 -22.73
N TYR A 119 6.62 -5.07 -23.52
CA TYR A 119 7.00 -3.78 -22.94
C TYR A 119 5.80 -3.08 -22.33
N ILE A 120 6.04 -2.57 -21.13
CA ILE A 120 5.13 -1.67 -20.45
C ILE A 120 5.76 -0.29 -20.54
N GLU A 121 5.16 0.55 -21.38
CA GLU A 121 5.63 1.92 -21.56
C GLU A 121 5.55 2.70 -20.25
N SER A 122 6.68 3.28 -19.86
CA SER A 122 6.69 4.23 -18.77
C SER A 122 6.46 5.64 -19.29
N LYS A 123 5.38 6.30 -18.85
CA LYS A 123 5.20 7.75 -19.02
C LYS A 123 6.16 8.61 -18.18
N SER A 124 7.22 8.04 -17.61
CA SER A 124 8.19 8.79 -16.81
C SER A 124 9.28 9.40 -17.70
N ALA A 125 9.90 10.49 -17.25
CA ALA A 125 10.99 11.17 -17.97
C ALA A 125 12.18 10.24 -18.30
N ARG A 126 12.35 9.13 -17.56
CA ARG A 126 13.29 8.06 -17.90
C ARG A 126 12.50 6.94 -18.58
N LYS A 127 12.57 6.87 -19.92
CA LYS A 127 11.95 5.82 -20.76
C LYS A 127 12.60 4.44 -20.58
N ILE A 128 12.84 4.02 -19.34
CA ILE A 128 13.35 2.66 -19.09
C ILE A 128 12.14 1.72 -19.24
N PRO A 129 12.18 0.79 -20.21
CA PRO A 129 11.10 -0.15 -20.44
C PRO A 129 11.00 -1.15 -19.28
N TYR A 130 9.80 -1.68 -19.07
CA TYR A 130 9.54 -2.73 -18.10
C TYR A 130 9.05 -3.96 -18.87
N ILE A 131 9.56 -5.13 -18.52
CA ILE A 131 9.12 -6.39 -19.12
C ILE A 131 7.95 -6.91 -18.29
N LEU A 132 6.83 -7.21 -18.95
CA LEU A 132 5.73 -7.94 -18.34
C LEU A 132 6.25 -9.31 -17.86
N PRO A 133 6.13 -9.67 -16.59
CA PRO A 133 6.72 -10.91 -16.07
C PRO A 133 5.90 -12.18 -16.41
N PHE A 134 5.66 -12.46 -17.68
CA PHE A 134 4.71 -13.50 -18.12
C PHE A 134 5.08 -14.97 -17.80
N HIS A 135 6.29 -15.22 -17.28
CA HIS A 135 6.78 -16.56 -16.97
C HIS A 135 7.79 -16.56 -15.80
N LEU A 136 7.88 -17.64 -15.03
CA LEU A 136 8.83 -17.76 -13.90
C LEU A 136 10.29 -17.56 -14.32
N GLN A 137 10.66 -18.04 -15.50
CA GLN A 137 12.02 -17.84 -16.02
C GLN A 137 12.32 -16.36 -16.30
N VAL A 138 11.32 -15.56 -16.66
CA VAL A 138 11.46 -14.12 -16.82
C VAL A 138 11.57 -13.45 -15.45
N ILE A 139 10.66 -13.78 -14.53
CA ILE A 139 10.60 -13.25 -13.16
C ILE A 139 11.91 -13.48 -12.40
N GLY A 140 12.45 -14.70 -12.42
CA GLY A 140 13.62 -15.06 -11.63
C GLY A 140 14.95 -14.59 -12.22
N ASN A 141 14.99 -14.15 -13.48
CA ASN A 141 16.22 -13.75 -14.15
C ASN A 141 16.35 -12.24 -14.40
N LEU A 142 15.23 -11.53 -14.57
CA LEU A 142 15.23 -10.09 -14.79
C LEU A 142 15.26 -9.32 -13.48
N LYS A 143 16.30 -8.51 -13.29
CA LYS A 143 16.56 -7.76 -12.07
C LYS A 143 15.51 -6.67 -11.90
N THR A 144 14.70 -6.84 -10.87
CA THR A 144 13.80 -5.82 -10.33
C THR A 144 14.45 -5.10 -9.15
N LYS A 145 13.99 -3.90 -8.80
CA LYS A 145 14.32 -3.29 -7.51
C LYS A 145 13.66 -4.09 -6.41
N GLU A 146 14.43 -4.38 -5.36
CA GLU A 146 13.92 -5.04 -4.15
C GLU A 146 12.78 -4.21 -3.49
N PRO A 147 11.53 -4.69 -3.53
CA PRO A 147 10.44 -4.18 -2.74
C PRO A 147 10.56 -4.80 -1.36
N ARG A 148 11.09 -4.03 -0.42
CA ARG A 148 11.09 -4.45 0.99
C ARG A 148 9.64 -4.68 1.44
N GLY A 149 9.35 -5.84 2.02
CA GLY A 149 8.11 -6.16 2.76
C GLY A 149 6.83 -6.44 1.94
N PHE A 150 6.83 -6.33 0.61
CA PHE A 150 5.65 -6.67 -0.20
C PHE A 150 5.33 -8.17 -0.19
N ASN A 151 6.33 -9.04 0.00
CA ASN A 151 6.11 -10.48 0.17
C ASN A 151 5.27 -10.76 1.40
N HIS A 152 5.46 -9.98 2.48
CA HIS A 152 4.67 -10.09 3.70
C HIS A 152 3.23 -9.67 3.46
N LEU A 153 3.01 -8.55 2.75
CA LEU A 153 1.64 -8.11 2.41
C LEU A 153 0.93 -9.15 1.53
N PHE A 154 1.60 -9.68 0.51
CA PHE A 154 1.02 -10.74 -0.32
C PHE A 154 0.64 -11.96 0.51
N ARG A 155 1.52 -12.40 1.41
CA ARG A 155 1.25 -13.51 2.32
C ARG A 155 0.07 -13.21 3.23
N LEU A 156 0.04 -12.02 3.84
CA LEU A 156 -1.06 -11.57 4.71
C LEU A 156 -2.41 -11.62 3.96
N LEU A 157 -2.46 -11.14 2.72
CA LEU A 157 -3.68 -11.16 1.92
C LEU A 157 -4.08 -12.59 1.47
N LEU A 158 -3.14 -13.52 1.37
CA LEU A 158 -3.40 -14.94 1.11
C LEU A 158 -3.72 -15.74 2.37
N THR A 159 -3.49 -15.20 3.56
CA THR A 159 -3.86 -15.84 4.82
C THR A 159 -5.36 -15.72 5.07
N ASP A 160 -6.02 -16.83 5.35
CA ASP A 160 -7.44 -16.87 5.66
C ASP A 160 -7.77 -16.41 7.08
N GLU A 161 -9.07 -16.38 7.40
CA GLU A 161 -9.59 -15.99 8.71
C GLU A 161 -9.14 -16.89 9.86
N THR A 162 -8.63 -18.09 9.57
CA THR A 162 -8.06 -19.03 10.56
C THR A 162 -6.56 -18.82 10.77
N GLY A 163 -5.94 -17.87 10.04
CA GLY A 163 -4.50 -17.65 10.07
C GLY A 163 -3.73 -18.61 9.16
N GLN A 164 -4.40 -19.41 8.32
CA GLN A 164 -3.76 -20.37 7.43
C GLN A 164 -3.47 -19.75 6.06
N PHE A 165 -2.26 -19.97 5.55
CA PHE A 165 -1.88 -19.51 4.22
C PHE A 165 -2.57 -20.35 3.13
N ASN A 166 -3.23 -19.70 2.16
CA ASN A 166 -3.91 -20.40 1.07
C ASN A 166 -2.92 -20.93 0.01
N TYR A 167 -2.31 -22.09 0.30
CA TYR A 167 -1.35 -22.75 -0.58
C TYR A 167 -1.94 -23.16 -1.93
N GLU A 168 -3.21 -23.56 -1.98
CA GLU A 168 -3.88 -23.95 -3.22
C GLU A 168 -3.91 -22.76 -4.21
N LEU A 169 -4.38 -21.61 -3.76
CA LEU A 169 -4.46 -20.41 -4.58
C LEU A 169 -3.07 -19.93 -5.01
N PHE A 170 -2.09 -20.00 -4.10
CA PHE A 170 -0.70 -19.69 -4.45
C PHE A 170 -0.14 -20.64 -5.51
N ASN A 171 -0.35 -21.94 -5.38
CA ASN A 171 0.11 -22.93 -6.37
C ASN A 171 -0.54 -22.72 -7.73
N ASN A 172 -1.81 -22.27 -7.77
CA ASN A 172 -2.47 -21.88 -9.01
C ASN A 172 -1.80 -20.64 -9.66
N VAL A 173 -1.35 -19.67 -8.86
CA VAL A 173 -0.52 -18.55 -9.36
C VAL A 173 0.81 -19.04 -9.91
N VAL A 174 1.52 -19.91 -9.19
CA VAL A 174 2.79 -20.48 -9.66
C VAL A 174 2.58 -21.25 -10.97
N THR A 175 1.48 -22.00 -11.09
CA THR A 175 1.11 -22.73 -12.30
C THR A 175 0.85 -21.79 -13.47
N LEU A 176 0.10 -20.69 -13.24
CA LEU A 176 -0.08 -19.63 -14.24
C LEU A 176 1.25 -19.10 -14.79
N PHE A 177 2.32 -19.08 -13.98
CA PHE A 177 3.63 -18.59 -14.41
C PHE A 177 4.60 -19.67 -14.88
N ASN A 178 4.35 -20.95 -14.63
CA ASN A 178 5.27 -22.04 -14.94
C ASN A 178 4.79 -22.97 -16.06
N ASP A 179 3.50 -22.94 -16.40
CA ASP A 179 2.93 -23.86 -17.38
C ASP A 179 3.48 -23.60 -18.80
N GLU A 180 4.28 -24.53 -19.32
CA GLU A 180 4.88 -24.43 -20.66
C GLU A 180 3.88 -24.74 -21.78
N ALA A 181 2.78 -25.45 -21.49
CA ALA A 181 1.79 -25.85 -22.48
C ALA A 181 0.99 -24.65 -23.03
N THR A 182 0.87 -23.59 -22.23
CA THR A 182 0.15 -22.36 -22.58
C THR A 182 1.04 -21.29 -23.21
N LEU A 183 2.32 -21.56 -23.44
CA LEU A 183 3.25 -20.61 -24.07
C LEU A 183 3.02 -20.52 -25.59
N THR A 184 2.88 -19.29 -26.08
CA THR A 184 2.87 -18.98 -27.51
C THR A 184 4.27 -19.19 -28.12
N PRO A 185 4.40 -19.29 -29.45
CA PRO A 185 5.70 -19.35 -30.11
C PRO A 185 6.61 -18.16 -29.77
N ILE A 186 6.03 -16.96 -29.62
CA ILE A 186 6.77 -15.75 -29.24
C ILE A 186 7.26 -15.85 -27.79
N ASP A 187 6.45 -16.37 -26.86
CA ASP A 187 6.88 -16.58 -25.47
C ASP A 187 8.07 -17.55 -25.39
N LYS A 188 8.00 -18.66 -26.14
CA LYS A 188 9.06 -19.66 -26.21
C LYS A 188 10.35 -19.07 -26.78
N LEU A 189 10.23 -18.23 -27.81
CA LEU A 189 11.36 -17.53 -28.41
C LEU A 189 12.03 -16.57 -27.41
N PHE A 190 11.23 -15.76 -26.71
CA PHE A 190 11.73 -14.83 -25.69
C PHE A 190 12.45 -15.59 -24.56
N ILE A 191 11.85 -16.66 -24.03
CA ILE A 191 12.46 -17.48 -22.98
C ILE A 191 13.73 -18.17 -23.49
N GLY A 192 13.74 -18.67 -24.73
CA GLY A 192 14.93 -19.23 -25.37
C GLY A 192 16.06 -18.21 -25.47
N ALA A 193 15.76 -17.01 -25.94
CA ALA A 193 16.73 -15.92 -26.02
C ALA A 193 17.26 -15.49 -24.64
N LEU A 194 16.41 -15.54 -23.62
CA LEU A 194 16.80 -15.24 -22.25
C LEU A 194 17.73 -16.33 -21.67
N LYS A 195 17.54 -17.60 -22.04
CA LYS A 195 18.39 -18.73 -21.64
C LYS A 195 19.82 -18.63 -22.20
N ASP A 196 19.99 -17.95 -23.32
CA ASP A 196 21.30 -17.74 -23.94
C ASP A 196 22.14 -16.63 -23.28
N GLN A 197 21.57 -15.89 -22.33
CA GLN A 197 22.29 -14.81 -21.64
C GLN A 197 23.26 -15.38 -20.60
N ASP A 198 24.47 -14.81 -20.51
CA ASP A 198 25.57 -15.31 -19.64
C ASP A 198 25.20 -15.45 -18.16
N LYS A 199 24.22 -14.67 -17.69
CA LYS A 199 23.78 -14.62 -16.27
C LYS A 199 22.46 -15.36 -16.02
N TYR A 200 21.99 -16.12 -17.00
CA TYR A 200 20.77 -16.90 -16.85
C TYR A 200 20.93 -17.98 -15.78
N LYS A 201 19.89 -18.15 -14.97
CA LYS A 201 19.74 -19.18 -13.97
C LYS A 201 18.41 -19.89 -14.18
N LYS A 202 18.46 -21.23 -14.18
CA LYS A 202 17.24 -22.03 -14.21
C LYS A 202 16.49 -21.85 -12.89
N ILE A 203 15.24 -21.43 -12.98
CA ILE A 203 14.38 -21.23 -11.82
C ILE A 203 13.67 -22.53 -11.45
N GLU A 204 13.76 -22.92 -10.17
CA GLU A 204 12.96 -24.00 -9.59
C GLU A 204 11.91 -23.39 -8.65
N PRO A 205 10.61 -23.71 -8.83
CA PRO A 205 9.56 -23.20 -7.96
C PRO A 205 9.58 -23.97 -6.62
N LYS A 206 10.41 -23.52 -5.67
CA LYS A 206 10.37 -23.99 -4.28
C LYS A 206 9.90 -22.84 -3.40
N LEU A 207 8.75 -23.05 -2.76
CA LEU A 207 8.25 -22.10 -1.77
C LEU A 207 9.03 -22.31 -0.47
N LYS A 208 9.50 -21.22 0.13
CA LYS A 208 9.99 -21.26 1.49
C LYS A 208 8.81 -21.40 2.45
N GLU A 209 8.78 -22.45 3.26
CA GLU A 209 8.00 -22.42 4.50
C GLU A 209 8.51 -21.25 5.35
N SER A 210 7.61 -20.35 5.71
CA SER A 210 7.90 -19.26 6.62
C SER A 210 6.95 -19.32 7.78
N ASP A 211 7.37 -18.75 8.91
CA ASP A 211 6.55 -18.66 10.10
C ASP A 211 5.15 -18.10 9.78
N PRO A 212 4.10 -18.64 10.43
CA PRO A 212 2.75 -18.14 10.26
C PRO A 212 2.72 -16.63 10.54
N ILE A 213 2.05 -15.88 9.67
CA ILE A 213 1.77 -14.47 9.94
C ILE A 213 0.75 -14.46 11.07
N THR A 214 1.12 -13.85 12.19
CA THR A 214 0.32 -13.81 13.42
C THR A 214 -1.07 -13.25 13.14
N ALA A 215 -2.09 -13.98 13.60
CA ALA A 215 -3.52 -13.66 13.43
C ALA A 215 -4.04 -12.57 14.39
N ASP A 216 -3.16 -11.97 15.19
CA ASP A 216 -3.49 -10.90 16.15
C ASP A 216 -3.61 -9.50 15.49
N GLY A 217 -3.82 -9.48 14.17
CA GLY A 217 -4.00 -8.28 13.36
C GLY A 217 -5.41 -7.68 13.43
N TYR A 218 -5.62 -6.62 12.66
CA TYR A 218 -6.86 -5.86 12.64
C TYR A 218 -7.89 -6.50 11.71
N ASP A 219 -9.11 -6.79 12.17
CA ASP A 219 -10.16 -7.48 11.39
C ASP A 219 -10.45 -6.97 9.96
N PHE A 220 -10.08 -5.74 9.59
CA PHE A 220 -10.21 -5.25 8.22
C PHE A 220 -9.23 -5.95 7.26
N ASP A 221 -8.09 -6.46 7.75
CA ASP A 221 -7.12 -7.22 6.97
C ASP A 221 -7.74 -8.53 6.46
N LYS A 222 -8.56 -9.19 7.28
CA LYS A 222 -9.33 -10.39 6.93
C LYS A 222 -10.26 -10.10 5.76
N LYS A 223 -11.05 -9.02 5.82
CA LYS A 223 -11.95 -8.62 4.73
C LYS A 223 -11.22 -8.26 3.45
N GLN A 224 -10.10 -7.53 3.56
CA GLN A 224 -9.29 -7.17 2.40
C GLN A 224 -8.62 -8.42 1.79
N GLY A 225 -8.19 -9.36 2.63
CA GLY A 225 -7.68 -10.67 2.23
C GLY A 225 -8.74 -11.53 1.55
N GLU A 226 -9.96 -11.61 2.09
CA GLU A 226 -11.10 -12.30 1.46
C GLU A 226 -11.37 -11.73 0.07
N LEU A 227 -11.43 -10.40 -0.05
CA LEU A 227 -11.61 -9.72 -1.32
C LEU A 227 -10.49 -10.05 -2.31
N PHE A 228 -9.23 -10.02 -1.84
CA PHE A 228 -8.06 -10.35 -2.65
C PHE A 228 -8.07 -11.79 -3.13
N ARG A 229 -8.29 -12.77 -2.24
CA ARG A 229 -8.34 -14.19 -2.57
C ARG A 229 -9.45 -14.50 -3.58
N ARG A 230 -10.62 -13.90 -3.39
CA ARG A 230 -11.76 -14.00 -4.30
C ARG A 230 -11.41 -13.49 -5.70
N ASP A 231 -10.80 -12.32 -5.78
CA ASP A 231 -10.46 -11.68 -7.06
C ASP A 231 -9.33 -12.39 -7.79
N LEU A 232 -8.33 -12.84 -7.03
CA LEU A 232 -7.24 -13.65 -7.54
C LEU A 232 -7.75 -14.98 -8.10
N LYS A 233 -8.61 -15.69 -7.35
CA LYS A 233 -9.26 -16.92 -7.80
C LYS A 233 -10.02 -16.70 -9.11
N ARG A 234 -10.80 -15.62 -9.20
CA ARG A 234 -11.55 -15.27 -10.40
C ARG A 234 -10.65 -15.10 -11.61
N ILE A 235 -9.55 -14.36 -11.51
CA ILE A 235 -8.61 -14.19 -12.64
C ILE A 235 -8.05 -15.54 -13.10
N LEU A 236 -7.70 -16.41 -12.17
CA LEU A 236 -7.15 -17.72 -12.49
C LEU A 236 -8.17 -18.61 -13.23
N GLU A 237 -9.45 -18.49 -12.88
CA GLU A 237 -10.57 -19.24 -13.48
C GLU A 237 -11.08 -18.65 -14.81
N MET A 238 -10.75 -17.38 -15.13
CA MET A 238 -11.19 -16.74 -16.38
C MET A 238 -10.75 -17.54 -17.62
N GLN A 239 -11.60 -17.57 -18.65
CA GLN A 239 -11.31 -18.25 -19.92
C GLN A 239 -10.72 -17.27 -20.94
N VAL A 240 -9.60 -16.64 -20.56
CA VAL A 240 -8.84 -15.70 -21.41
C VAL A 240 -7.42 -16.21 -21.66
N SER A 241 -6.72 -15.58 -22.60
CA SER A 241 -5.32 -15.93 -22.89
C SER A 241 -4.44 -15.81 -21.64
N ARG A 242 -3.37 -16.59 -21.57
CA ARG A 242 -2.39 -16.53 -20.49
C ARG A 242 -1.87 -15.10 -20.27
N LEU A 243 -1.51 -14.41 -21.36
CA LEU A 243 -0.99 -13.05 -21.31
C LEU A 243 -1.99 -12.10 -20.65
N GLU A 244 -3.28 -12.25 -20.98
CA GLU A 244 -4.34 -11.44 -20.39
C GLU A 244 -4.54 -11.77 -18.90
N LYS A 245 -4.48 -13.06 -18.50
CA LYS A 245 -4.48 -13.44 -17.07
C LYS A 245 -3.33 -12.80 -16.31
N VAL A 246 -2.12 -12.77 -16.88
CA VAL A 246 -0.95 -12.13 -16.26
C VAL A 246 -1.15 -10.62 -16.13
N ARG A 247 -1.74 -9.96 -17.14
CA ARG A 247 -2.09 -8.55 -17.07
C ARG A 247 -3.10 -8.29 -15.97
N TYR A 248 -4.20 -9.04 -15.90
CA TYR A 248 -5.20 -8.94 -14.84
C TYR A 248 -4.63 -9.23 -13.46
N PHE A 249 -3.78 -10.26 -13.33
CA PHE A 249 -3.05 -10.53 -12.09
C PHE A 249 -2.25 -9.32 -11.63
N SER A 250 -1.48 -8.71 -12.54
CA SER A 250 -0.68 -7.51 -12.26
C SER A 250 -1.57 -6.37 -11.76
N ILE A 251 -2.75 -6.17 -12.39
CA ILE A 251 -3.70 -5.12 -12.04
C ILE A 251 -4.34 -5.38 -10.68
N VAL A 252 -4.80 -6.60 -10.39
CA VAL A 252 -5.38 -6.96 -9.09
C VAL A 252 -4.36 -6.84 -7.97
N MET A 253 -3.11 -7.23 -8.20
CA MET A 253 -2.02 -6.98 -7.25
C MET A 253 -1.87 -5.48 -6.94
N GLY A 254 -1.78 -4.64 -7.98
CA GLY A 254 -1.69 -3.19 -7.83
C GLY A 254 -2.91 -2.59 -7.10
N LEU A 255 -4.11 -3.03 -7.47
CA LEU A 255 -5.38 -2.61 -6.88
C LEU A 255 -5.42 -2.93 -5.38
N HIS A 256 -5.24 -4.19 -5.00
CA HIS A 256 -5.40 -4.61 -3.61
C HIS A 256 -4.31 -4.06 -2.71
N PHE A 257 -3.08 -3.93 -3.20
CA PHE A 257 -2.01 -3.33 -2.39
C PHE A 257 -2.25 -1.84 -2.18
N SER A 258 -2.75 -1.15 -3.21
CA SER A 258 -3.12 0.27 -3.08
C SER A 258 -4.29 0.44 -2.12
N ILE A 259 -5.36 -0.35 -2.28
CA ILE A 259 -6.52 -0.32 -1.37
C ILE A 259 -6.10 -0.66 0.05
N TYR A 260 -5.23 -1.66 0.25
CA TYR A 260 -4.75 -2.00 1.58
C TYR A 260 -4.04 -0.81 2.24
N VAL A 261 -3.10 -0.18 1.54
CA VAL A 261 -2.38 1.01 2.04
C VAL A 261 -3.34 2.18 2.31
N MET A 262 -4.35 2.37 1.45
CA MET A 262 -5.37 3.39 1.68
C MET A 262 -6.20 3.08 2.93
N ARG A 263 -6.70 1.85 3.06
CA ARG A 263 -7.49 1.38 4.21
C ARG A 263 -6.71 1.56 5.50
N ILE A 264 -5.51 1.01 5.61
CA ILE A 264 -4.74 1.16 6.85
C ILE A 264 -4.43 2.64 7.15
N SER A 265 -4.21 3.47 6.12
CA SER A 265 -3.95 4.90 6.37
C SER A 265 -5.15 5.61 6.97
N TYR A 266 -6.36 5.39 6.43
CA TYR A 266 -7.59 5.92 7.02
C TYR A 266 -7.87 5.33 8.39
N TYR A 267 -7.59 4.04 8.57
CA TYR A 267 -7.80 3.36 9.83
C TYR A 267 -6.91 3.96 10.94
N LEU A 268 -5.61 4.13 10.69
CA LEU A 268 -4.69 4.73 11.67
C LEU A 268 -5.05 6.19 12.00
N ASP A 269 -5.43 6.97 10.97
CA ASP A 269 -5.88 8.36 11.16
C ASP A 269 -7.14 8.45 12.01
N TRP A 270 -8.05 7.49 11.82
CA TRP A 270 -9.25 7.37 12.60
C TRP A 270 -9.00 6.86 14.03
N GLU A 271 -8.24 5.77 14.18
CA GLU A 271 -7.91 5.16 15.47
C GLU A 271 -7.24 6.15 16.41
N LEU A 272 -6.28 6.95 15.91
CA LEU A 272 -5.65 7.98 16.73
C LEU A 272 -6.63 9.11 17.08
N LYS A 273 -7.49 9.55 16.16
CA LYS A 273 -8.47 10.61 16.45
C LYS A 273 -9.46 10.17 17.53
N GLU A 274 -9.94 8.93 17.47
CA GLU A 274 -10.82 8.39 18.50
C GLU A 274 -10.08 8.22 19.83
N PHE A 275 -8.81 7.78 19.82
CA PHE A 275 -7.96 7.79 21.02
C PHE A 275 -7.84 9.18 21.65
N LEU A 276 -7.54 10.22 20.86
CA LEU A 276 -7.40 11.59 21.36
C LEU A 276 -8.73 12.15 21.90
N LYS A 277 -9.86 11.85 21.26
CA LYS A 277 -11.19 12.21 21.78
C LYS A 277 -11.51 11.49 23.08
N ALA A 278 -11.10 10.22 23.19
CA ALA A 278 -11.34 9.42 24.38
C ALA A 278 -10.60 9.96 25.61
N LEU A 279 -9.47 10.66 25.43
CA LEU A 279 -8.79 11.36 26.51
C LEU A 279 -9.60 12.54 27.05
N GLU A 280 -10.43 13.18 26.21
CA GLU A 280 -11.20 14.38 26.55
C GLU A 280 -12.63 14.07 27.03
N ILE A 281 -13.19 12.92 26.66
CA ILE A 281 -14.59 12.56 26.91
C ILE A 281 -14.65 11.37 27.88
N GLU A 282 -15.32 11.54 29.03
CA GLU A 282 -15.37 10.57 30.14
C GLU A 282 -15.92 9.19 29.73
N ASN A 283 -16.89 9.14 28.81
CA ASN A 283 -17.55 7.91 28.36
C ASN A 283 -17.47 7.71 26.82
N HIS A 284 -16.28 7.89 26.26
CA HIS A 284 -16.08 7.71 24.82
C HIS A 284 -16.22 6.24 24.39
N ALA A 285 -17.19 5.95 23.52
CA ALA A 285 -17.34 4.64 22.90
C ALA A 285 -16.42 4.54 21.67
N PHE A 286 -15.37 3.73 21.79
CA PHE A 286 -14.51 3.41 20.65
C PHE A 286 -15.34 2.70 19.58
N PRO A 287 -15.36 3.18 18.33
CA PRO A 287 -16.15 2.52 17.33
C PRO A 287 -15.47 1.23 16.86
N SER A 288 -16.24 0.35 16.25
CA SER A 288 -15.78 -0.97 15.81
C SER A 288 -15.13 -0.93 14.43
N THR A 289 -14.39 -1.99 14.06
CA THR A 289 -13.89 -2.18 12.69
C THR A 289 -15.03 -2.21 11.66
N LYS A 290 -16.24 -2.64 12.05
CA LYS A 290 -17.42 -2.59 11.17
C LYS A 290 -17.89 -1.16 10.89
N ASP A 291 -17.78 -0.27 11.88
CA ASP A 291 -18.11 1.15 11.71
C ASP A 291 -17.11 1.80 10.77
N TYR A 292 -15.82 1.51 10.97
CA TYR A 292 -14.76 1.92 10.06
C TYR A 292 -15.03 1.46 8.62
N ASP A 293 -15.32 0.18 8.39
CA ASP A 293 -15.56 -0.33 7.03
C ASP A 293 -16.73 0.36 6.35
N ARG A 294 -17.82 0.61 7.08
CA ARG A 294 -18.98 1.34 6.55
C ARG A 294 -18.59 2.75 6.12
N THR A 295 -17.76 3.42 6.91
CA THR A 295 -17.23 4.74 6.57
C THR A 295 -16.26 4.68 5.39
N PHE A 296 -15.41 3.66 5.29
CA PHE A 296 -14.42 3.54 4.22
C PHE A 296 -15.06 3.27 2.83
N GLN A 297 -16.19 2.57 2.77
CA GLN A 297 -16.88 2.23 1.51
C GLN A 297 -17.24 3.44 0.63
N SER A 298 -17.27 4.65 1.20
CA SER A 298 -17.57 5.90 0.50
C SER A 298 -16.37 6.86 0.36
N MET A 299 -15.16 6.42 0.72
CA MET A 299 -13.98 7.31 0.79
C MET A 299 -13.25 7.49 -0.55
N ILE A 300 -13.34 6.52 -1.47
CA ILE A 300 -12.67 6.60 -2.77
C ILE A 300 -13.70 6.93 -3.85
N THR A 301 -14.07 8.21 -3.92
CA THR A 301 -14.91 8.67 -5.02
C THR A 301 -14.14 8.62 -6.35
N PHE A 302 -14.75 8.18 -7.45
CA PHE A 302 -14.09 8.15 -8.76
C PHE A 302 -14.92 8.83 -9.84
N THR A 303 -14.24 9.20 -10.92
CA THR A 303 -14.86 9.81 -12.11
C THR A 303 -14.19 9.31 -13.39
N PHE A 304 -14.71 9.71 -14.55
CA PHE A 304 -14.17 9.34 -15.86
C PHE A 304 -13.38 10.49 -16.48
N GLU A 305 -12.31 10.16 -17.22
CA GLU A 305 -11.44 11.17 -17.84
C GLU A 305 -12.18 12.11 -18.81
N GLU A 306 -13.15 11.56 -19.53
CA GLU A 306 -13.97 12.29 -20.50
C GLU A 306 -15.05 13.18 -19.84
N VAL A 307 -15.33 13.02 -18.55
CA VAL A 307 -16.38 13.75 -17.85
C VAL A 307 -15.87 15.13 -17.42
N ARG A 308 -16.57 16.19 -17.85
CA ARG A 308 -16.30 17.55 -17.40
C ARG A 308 -16.74 17.72 -15.95
N THR A 309 -15.83 17.48 -15.02
CA THR A 309 -15.95 17.91 -13.62
C THR A 309 -16.05 19.45 -13.54
N PRO A 310 -17.14 20.04 -13.02
CA PRO A 310 -17.27 21.48 -12.83
C PRO A 310 -16.17 22.02 -11.90
N LYS A 311 -15.58 23.18 -12.18
CA LYS A 311 -14.58 23.80 -11.27
C LYS A 311 -15.14 24.10 -9.86
N SER A 312 -16.47 24.24 -9.74
CA SER A 312 -17.21 24.49 -8.49
C SER A 312 -17.58 23.23 -7.72
N SER A 313 -17.54 22.06 -8.36
CA SER A 313 -17.59 20.81 -7.60
C SER A 313 -16.29 20.72 -6.82
N LYS A 314 -16.36 20.57 -5.48
CA LYS A 314 -15.19 20.21 -4.67
C LYS A 314 -14.44 19.13 -5.46
N PRO A 315 -13.14 19.28 -5.75
CA PRO A 315 -12.45 18.38 -6.66
C PRO A 315 -12.76 16.96 -6.24
N VAL A 316 -13.45 16.23 -7.12
CA VAL A 316 -13.84 14.85 -6.90
C VAL A 316 -12.54 14.09 -6.69
N VAL A 317 -12.33 13.74 -5.42
CA VAL A 317 -11.12 13.19 -4.82
C VAL A 317 -9.84 13.92 -5.15
N ASN A 318 -9.42 14.71 -4.18
CA ASN A 318 -8.09 15.23 -4.16
C ASN A 318 -7.14 14.08 -3.83
N CYS A 319 -6.37 13.57 -4.80
CA CYS A 319 -5.22 12.72 -4.47
C CYS A 319 -4.31 13.40 -3.43
N ASN A 320 -4.36 14.74 -3.27
CA ASN A 320 -3.69 15.41 -2.15
C ASN A 320 -4.34 15.13 -0.78
N GLU A 321 -5.65 14.98 -0.67
CA GLU A 321 -6.30 14.59 0.59
C GLU A 321 -5.86 13.18 0.97
N MET A 322 -5.93 12.24 0.03
CA MET A 322 -5.40 10.88 0.24
C MET A 322 -3.92 10.92 0.62
N ALA A 323 -3.11 11.71 -0.09
CA ALA A 323 -1.70 11.88 0.23
C ALA A 323 -1.46 12.43 1.63
N GLN A 324 -2.32 13.36 2.08
CA GLN A 324 -2.30 13.89 3.42
C GLN A 324 -2.72 12.84 4.44
N VAL A 325 -3.71 11.99 4.15
CA VAL A 325 -4.11 10.87 5.01
C VAL A 325 -2.96 9.86 5.12
N VAL A 326 -2.32 9.46 4.02
CA VAL A 326 -1.14 8.56 4.06
C VAL A 326 0.04 9.21 4.80
N TYR A 327 0.21 10.51 4.68
CA TYR A 327 1.22 11.25 5.41
C TYR A 327 0.93 11.31 6.92
N ARG A 328 -0.32 11.61 7.30
CA ARG A 328 -0.73 11.66 8.71
C ARG A 328 -0.70 10.27 9.33
N SER A 329 -1.18 9.26 8.60
CA SER A 329 -1.16 7.87 9.06
C SER A 329 0.25 7.38 9.35
N TYR A 330 1.27 7.87 8.64
CA TYR A 330 2.67 7.60 8.98
C TYR A 330 3.05 8.15 10.36
N ILE A 331 2.65 9.39 10.66
CA ILE A 331 2.90 10.02 11.97
C ILE A 331 2.12 9.27 13.06
N HIS A 332 0.87 8.92 12.76
CA HIS A 332 -0.02 8.22 13.67
C HIS A 332 0.46 6.80 13.94
N MET A 333 1.01 6.12 12.95
CA MET A 333 1.66 4.81 13.10
C MET A 333 2.82 4.88 14.09
N VAL A 334 3.69 5.88 13.95
CA VAL A 334 4.82 6.09 14.87
C VAL A 334 4.32 6.34 16.29
N LEU A 335 3.27 7.15 16.44
CA LEU A 335 2.67 7.46 17.74
C LEU A 335 2.00 6.24 18.38
N LEU A 336 1.18 5.50 17.63
CA LEU A 336 0.53 4.27 18.10
C LEU A 336 1.55 3.20 18.47
N ASN A 337 2.60 3.03 17.68
CA ASN A 337 3.70 2.12 18.02
C ASN A 337 4.43 2.57 19.28
N THR A 338 4.65 3.87 19.45
CA THR A 338 5.22 4.44 20.68
C THR A 338 4.36 4.12 21.90
N ILE A 339 3.05 4.33 21.81
CA ILE A 339 2.08 4.01 22.87
C ILE A 339 2.11 2.51 23.21
N ARG A 340 2.13 1.64 22.20
CA ARG A 340 2.24 0.18 22.38
C ARG A 340 3.56 -0.26 23.02
N ASN A 341 4.67 0.38 22.67
CA ASN A 341 5.96 0.10 23.30
C ASN A 341 5.96 0.55 24.77
N MET A 342 5.32 1.67 25.09
CA MET A 342 5.15 2.11 26.48
C MET A 342 4.26 1.14 27.27
N SER A 343 3.30 0.47 26.63
CA SER A 343 2.50 -0.59 27.25
C SER A 343 3.22 -1.95 27.34
N GLN A 344 4.53 -1.98 27.05
CA GLN A 344 5.41 -3.15 27.15
C GLN A 344 4.91 -4.37 26.36
N ASN A 345 4.25 -4.16 25.23
CA ASN A 345 3.66 -5.24 24.43
C ASN A 345 2.66 -6.11 25.21
N LYS A 346 2.04 -5.62 26.29
CA LYS A 346 0.99 -6.36 27.03
C LYS A 346 -0.31 -6.56 26.21
N SER A 347 -0.26 -6.36 24.89
CA SER A 347 -1.40 -6.36 23.96
C SER A 347 -2.58 -5.52 24.46
N LEU A 348 -2.30 -4.45 25.22
CA LEU A 348 -3.32 -3.55 25.74
C LEU A 348 -4.02 -2.84 24.58
N LYS A 349 -5.35 -2.91 24.55
CA LYS A 349 -6.16 -2.13 23.62
C LYS A 349 -6.07 -0.66 23.97
N LEU A 350 -6.22 0.23 22.98
CA LEU A 350 -6.20 1.68 23.24
C LEU A 350 -7.28 2.12 24.23
N SER A 351 -8.44 1.46 24.24
CA SER A 351 -9.49 1.72 25.22
C SER A 351 -9.05 1.41 26.66
N GLU A 352 -8.32 0.32 26.86
CA GLU A 352 -7.75 -0.07 28.15
C GLU A 352 -6.66 0.91 28.56
N PHE A 353 -5.81 1.32 27.62
CA PHE A 353 -4.77 2.32 27.86
C PHE A 353 -5.36 3.67 28.29
N VAL A 354 -6.42 4.14 27.62
CA VAL A 354 -7.15 5.37 28.01
C VAL A 354 -7.77 5.23 29.39
N LYS A 355 -8.36 4.07 29.71
CA LYS A 355 -8.92 3.80 31.04
C LYS A 355 -7.83 3.93 32.11
N MET A 356 -6.67 3.30 31.90
CA MET A 356 -5.53 3.41 32.82
C MET A 356 -5.05 4.86 32.98
N LEU A 357 -4.94 5.62 31.90
CA LEU A 357 -4.53 7.03 31.95
C LEU A 357 -5.47 7.91 32.80
N LYS A 358 -6.76 7.57 32.86
CA LYS A 358 -7.76 8.31 33.64
C LYS A 358 -7.84 7.84 35.09
N GLU A 359 -7.71 6.55 35.33
CA GLU A 359 -7.90 5.95 36.66
C GLU A 359 -6.63 5.97 37.52
N ASP A 360 -5.44 5.93 36.89
CA ASP A 360 -4.15 5.90 37.59
C ASP A 360 -3.35 7.18 37.34
N GLY A 361 -3.36 8.07 38.33
CA GLY A 361 -2.68 9.36 38.28
C GLY A 361 -1.15 9.25 38.20
N LEU A 362 -0.55 8.21 38.78
CA LEU A 362 0.90 7.98 38.66
C LEU A 362 1.25 7.46 37.26
N PHE A 363 0.43 6.57 36.71
CA PHE A 363 0.58 6.10 35.35
C PHE A 363 0.45 7.23 34.33
N SER A 364 -0.53 8.12 34.50
CA SER A 364 -0.70 9.31 33.67
C SER A 364 0.53 10.22 33.70
N LYS A 365 1.08 10.50 34.88
CA LYS A 365 2.35 11.24 35.05
C LYS A 365 3.52 10.54 34.38
N TRP A 366 3.63 9.22 34.53
CA TRP A 366 4.70 8.43 33.92
C TRP A 366 4.65 8.49 32.39
N ILE A 367 3.45 8.36 31.80
CA ILE A 367 3.27 8.49 30.35
C ILE A 367 3.61 9.91 29.87
N ASN A 368 3.15 10.95 30.58
CA ASN A 368 3.48 12.33 30.23
C ASN A 368 4.99 12.59 30.27
N LEU A 369 5.67 12.09 31.31
CA LEU A 369 7.14 12.12 31.39
C LEU A 369 7.78 11.40 30.20
N CYS A 370 7.32 10.20 29.84
CA CYS A 370 7.88 9.45 28.72
C CYS A 370 7.78 10.21 27.40
N PHE A 371 6.66 10.91 27.15
CA PHE A 371 6.48 11.74 25.96
C PHE A 371 7.32 13.02 25.99
N ASP A 372 7.47 13.69 27.14
CA ASP A 372 8.34 14.86 27.25
C ASP A 372 9.80 14.49 26.97
N LEU A 373 10.26 13.37 27.51
CA LEU A 373 11.60 12.84 27.25
C LEU A 373 11.76 12.40 25.78
N LEU A 374 10.71 11.84 25.17
CA LEU A 374 10.69 11.50 23.75
C LEU A 374 10.78 12.76 22.87
N MET A 375 10.06 13.83 23.21
CA MET A 375 10.12 15.11 22.49
C MET A 375 11.52 15.73 22.59
N LEU A 376 12.12 15.75 23.80
CA LEU A 376 13.50 16.21 24.00
C LEU A 376 14.48 15.43 23.13
N ALA A 377 14.41 14.09 23.17
CA ALA A 377 15.29 13.24 22.37
C ALA A 377 15.04 13.42 20.86
N TYR A 378 13.80 13.66 20.43
CA TYR A 378 13.48 13.91 19.03
C TYR A 378 14.09 15.23 18.55
N VAL A 379 13.94 16.30 19.32
CA VAL A 379 14.53 17.61 18.98
C VAL A 379 16.07 17.49 18.92
N GLU A 380 16.69 16.86 19.91
CA GLU A 380 18.14 16.66 19.94
C GLU A 380 18.65 15.81 18.77
N LYS A 381 18.04 14.63 18.53
CA LYS A 381 18.60 13.63 17.60
C LYS A 381 18.12 13.79 16.17
N VAL A 382 16.90 14.31 15.97
CA VAL A 382 16.26 14.40 14.64
C VAL A 382 16.30 15.82 14.10
N ILE A 383 15.97 16.82 14.93
CA ILE A 383 16.05 18.24 14.55
C ILE A 383 17.49 18.75 14.64
N LYS A 384 18.30 18.15 15.51
CA LYS A 384 19.72 18.48 15.74
C LYS A 384 19.93 19.83 16.40
N LEU A 385 19.04 20.18 17.34
CA LEU A 385 19.30 21.29 18.27
C LEU A 385 20.15 20.75 19.42
N GLU A 386 21.24 21.45 19.76
CA GLU A 386 22.19 21.02 20.79
C GLU A 386 22.10 21.90 22.05
N ASP A 387 21.65 23.15 21.90
CA ASP A 387 21.51 24.08 23.00
C ASP A 387 20.18 23.89 23.76
N ALA A 388 20.26 23.94 25.09
CA ALA A 388 19.10 23.69 25.95
C ALA A 388 18.06 24.81 25.90
N GLU A 389 18.48 26.06 25.71
CA GLU A 389 17.59 27.21 25.58
C GLU A 389 16.84 27.12 24.25
N GLU A 390 17.55 26.83 23.15
CA GLU A 390 16.96 26.59 21.82
C GLU A 390 15.96 25.42 21.83
N ILE A 391 16.29 24.30 22.50
CA ILE A 391 15.37 23.16 22.64
C ILE A 391 14.11 23.57 23.38
N ASN A 392 14.23 24.30 24.49
CA ASN A 392 13.09 24.73 25.30
C ASN A 392 12.22 25.73 24.55
N GLU A 393 12.82 26.70 23.85
CA GLU A 393 12.10 27.65 22.99
C GLU A 393 11.34 26.90 21.89
N TYR A 394 12.00 25.96 21.20
CA TYR A 394 11.39 25.16 20.15
C TYR A 394 10.19 24.33 20.65
N LEU A 395 10.29 23.74 21.84
CA LEU A 395 9.21 22.95 22.47
C LEU A 395 8.11 23.83 23.07
N ALA A 396 8.41 25.06 23.45
CA ALA A 396 7.44 26.05 23.95
C ALA A 396 6.56 26.61 22.82
N GLU A 397 7.06 26.66 21.58
CA GLU A 397 6.26 27.02 20.40
C GLU A 397 5.21 25.97 20.01
N LEU A 398 5.30 24.74 20.57
CA LEU A 398 4.29 23.71 20.31
C LEU A 398 2.97 24.10 20.98
N PRO A 399 1.81 23.82 20.35
CA PRO A 399 0.52 24.19 20.91
C PRO A 399 0.29 23.59 22.29
N GLU A 400 -0.38 24.33 23.17
CA GLU A 400 -0.83 23.80 24.46
C GLU A 400 -1.80 22.62 24.26
N GLY A 401 -1.77 21.66 25.19
CA GLY A 401 -2.63 20.49 25.15
C GLY A 401 -1.98 19.25 25.73
N ASN A 402 -2.65 18.10 25.56
CA ASN A 402 -2.10 16.83 26.01
C ASN A 402 -0.80 16.47 25.26
N THR A 403 0.07 15.70 25.92
CA THR A 403 1.41 15.39 25.42
C THR A 403 1.40 14.68 24.06
N PHE A 404 0.36 13.88 23.77
CA PHE A 404 0.21 13.18 22.49
C PHE A 404 0.00 14.15 21.33
N LYS A 405 -0.87 15.16 21.49
CA LYS A 405 -1.09 16.22 20.49
C LYS A 405 0.17 17.06 20.29
N ARG A 406 0.91 17.35 21.36
CA ARG A 406 2.18 18.08 21.28
C ARG A 406 3.22 17.30 20.46
N TYR A 407 3.35 16.00 20.70
CA TYR A 407 4.25 15.14 19.93
C TYR A 407 3.81 15.00 18.46
N GLU A 408 2.51 14.82 18.18
CA GLU A 408 1.98 14.80 16.81
C GLU A 408 2.34 16.11 16.07
N HIS A 409 2.19 17.25 16.73
CA HIS A 409 2.54 18.55 16.18
C HIS A 409 4.05 18.69 15.94
N LEU A 410 4.89 18.25 16.89
CA LEU A 410 6.35 18.24 16.74
C LEU A 410 6.78 17.48 15.48
N VAL A 411 6.28 16.25 15.32
CA VAL A 411 6.61 15.40 14.17
C VAL A 411 6.07 16.03 12.87
N THR A 412 4.85 16.57 12.90
CA THR A 412 4.24 17.26 11.74
C THR A 412 5.05 18.48 11.33
N LYS A 413 5.46 19.33 12.28
CA LYS A 413 6.29 20.53 12.06
C LYS A 413 7.63 20.15 11.44
N HIS A 414 8.28 19.10 11.97
CA HIS A 414 9.54 18.58 11.42
C HIS A 414 9.40 18.13 9.97
N PHE A 415 8.38 17.34 9.63
CA PHE A 415 8.22 16.86 8.26
C PHE A 415 7.76 17.94 7.29
N ALA A 416 7.00 18.94 7.76
CA ALA A 416 6.61 20.09 6.96
C ALA A 416 7.80 21.00 6.60
N SER A 417 8.84 21.05 7.43
CA SER A 417 10.05 21.85 7.18
C SER A 417 11.06 21.17 6.25
N GLN A 418 10.91 19.87 5.95
CA GLN A 418 11.77 19.15 5.01
C GLN A 418 11.55 19.60 3.57
N LYS A 419 12.63 19.92 2.85
CA LYS A 419 12.58 20.30 1.42
C LYS A 419 11.95 19.19 0.57
N SER A 420 11.18 19.56 -0.46
CA SER A 420 10.46 18.63 -1.36
C SER A 420 11.31 17.54 -2.04
N ALA A 421 12.62 17.79 -2.21
CA ALA A 421 13.57 16.82 -2.74
C ALA A 421 13.86 15.67 -1.74
N ASN A 422 13.73 15.92 -0.43
CA ASN A 422 13.72 14.89 0.59
C ASN A 422 12.32 14.29 0.57
N ARG A 423 12.20 13.10 -0.03
CA ARG A 423 11.00 12.26 -0.11
C ARG A 423 10.18 12.30 1.20
N THR A 424 9.30 13.28 1.35
CA THR A 424 8.42 13.37 2.52
C THR A 424 7.49 12.15 2.48
N PRO A 425 6.98 11.66 3.63
CA PRO A 425 6.01 10.57 3.63
C PRO A 425 4.80 10.87 2.71
N ARG A 426 4.46 12.16 2.52
CA ARG A 426 3.49 12.64 1.52
C ARG A 426 3.90 12.26 0.09
N THR A 427 5.11 12.61 -0.35
CA THR A 427 5.58 12.27 -1.69
C THR A 427 5.75 10.77 -1.87
N ALA A 428 6.18 10.05 -0.83
CA ALA A 428 6.32 8.59 -0.87
C ALA A 428 4.96 7.89 -1.01
N GLY A 429 3.95 8.33 -0.25
CA GLY A 429 2.57 7.82 -0.36
C GLY A 429 1.95 8.10 -1.73
N ILE A 430 2.08 9.34 -2.23
CA ILE A 430 1.61 9.69 -3.59
C ILE A 430 2.28 8.81 -4.63
N GLN A 431 3.61 8.69 -4.57
CA GLN A 431 4.35 7.92 -5.56
C GLN A 431 4.02 6.43 -5.47
N PHE A 432 3.80 5.91 -4.26
CA PHE A 432 3.31 4.54 -4.08
C PHE A 432 1.95 4.36 -4.77
N ILE A 433 0.94 5.17 -4.43
CA ILE A 433 -0.40 5.01 -5.04
C ILE A 433 -0.32 5.21 -6.55
N LYS A 434 0.37 6.25 -7.04
CA LYS A 434 0.55 6.51 -8.49
C LYS A 434 1.20 5.34 -9.23
N GLN A 435 2.18 4.68 -8.63
CA GLN A 435 2.93 3.63 -9.32
C GLN A 435 2.29 2.25 -9.17
N SER A 436 1.66 1.97 -8.03
CA SER A 436 0.88 0.75 -7.79
C SER A 436 -0.43 0.74 -8.57
N MET A 437 -1.05 1.91 -8.76
CA MET A 437 -2.28 2.06 -9.55
C MET A 437 -2.05 2.40 -11.03
N GLY A 438 -0.79 2.45 -11.48
CA GLY A 438 -0.43 2.46 -12.90
C GLY A 438 -0.76 3.73 -13.67
N VAL A 439 -0.33 4.91 -13.18
CA VAL A 439 -0.50 6.21 -13.88
C VAL A 439 -0.10 6.09 -15.35
N GLY A 440 -1.09 6.30 -16.23
CA GLY A 440 -0.89 6.36 -17.67
C GLY A 440 -1.07 5.05 -18.44
N SER A 441 -1.39 3.94 -17.77
CA SER A 441 -1.86 2.71 -18.44
C SER A 441 -3.37 2.77 -18.72
N SER A 442 -3.87 1.93 -19.62
CA SER A 442 -5.33 1.81 -19.86
C SER A 442 -6.11 1.25 -18.64
N TYR A 443 -5.37 0.67 -17.69
CA TYR A 443 -5.83 0.21 -16.38
C TYR A 443 -5.40 1.14 -15.23
N SER A 444 -5.12 2.41 -15.53
CA SER A 444 -4.78 3.39 -14.51
C SER A 444 -6.00 3.67 -13.63
N PHE A 445 -5.83 3.71 -12.31
CA PHE A 445 -6.84 4.25 -11.40
C PHE A 445 -6.63 5.74 -11.12
N ILE A 446 -5.54 6.34 -11.63
CA ILE A 446 -5.24 7.76 -11.43
C ILE A 446 -5.16 8.47 -12.78
N ALA A 447 -5.89 9.56 -12.89
CA ALA A 447 -5.84 10.47 -14.03
C ALA A 447 -5.50 11.88 -13.55
N GLY A 448 -4.94 12.70 -14.45
CA GLY A 448 -4.57 14.09 -14.17
C GLY A 448 -5.39 15.04 -15.03
N LYS A 449 -5.87 16.15 -14.46
CA LYS A 449 -6.62 17.17 -15.19
C LYS A 449 -6.04 18.56 -14.95
N PRO A 450 -5.73 19.35 -16.00
CA PRO A 450 -5.21 20.70 -15.86
C PRO A 450 -6.11 21.57 -14.99
N GLY A 451 -5.52 22.25 -14.00
CA GLY A 451 -6.22 23.13 -13.06
C GLY A 451 -7.05 22.43 -11.98
N ILE A 452 -7.13 21.09 -11.97
CA ILE A 452 -7.83 20.29 -10.94
C ILE A 452 -6.83 19.43 -10.15
N GLY A 453 -5.81 18.86 -10.81
CA GLY A 453 -4.83 17.97 -10.20
C GLY A 453 -5.06 16.50 -10.55
N ASP A 454 -4.47 15.59 -9.76
CA ASP A 454 -4.70 14.15 -9.90
C ASP A 454 -5.98 13.73 -9.16
N TYR A 455 -6.72 12.79 -9.75
CA TYR A 455 -7.96 12.21 -9.22
C TYR A 455 -8.04 10.72 -9.54
N TYR A 456 -8.96 10.00 -8.88
CA TYR A 456 -9.24 8.60 -9.23
C TYR A 456 -10.06 8.52 -10.51
N GLY A 457 -9.37 8.17 -11.61
CA GLY A 457 -9.95 8.02 -12.93
C GLY A 457 -10.15 6.56 -13.26
N VAL A 458 -11.34 6.17 -13.71
CA VAL A 458 -11.60 4.79 -14.15
C VAL A 458 -11.63 4.73 -15.68
N GLY A 459 -10.70 3.99 -16.28
CA GLY A 459 -10.67 3.72 -17.72
C GLY A 459 -11.59 2.57 -18.15
N LYS A 460 -11.80 2.42 -19.46
CA LYS A 460 -12.64 1.36 -20.04
C LYS A 460 -12.22 -0.05 -19.59
N ASP A 461 -10.93 -0.35 -19.69
CA ASP A 461 -10.42 -1.70 -19.42
C ASP A 461 -10.53 -2.06 -17.93
N LEU A 462 -10.41 -1.05 -17.07
CA LEU A 462 -10.64 -1.20 -15.65
C LEU A 462 -12.11 -1.50 -15.31
N ILE A 463 -13.07 -0.86 -15.98
CA ILE A 463 -14.50 -1.20 -15.80
C ILE A 463 -14.74 -2.65 -16.17
N ILE A 464 -14.22 -3.09 -17.32
CA ILE A 464 -14.36 -4.48 -17.79
C ILE A 464 -13.84 -5.43 -16.70
N LEU A 465 -12.63 -5.19 -16.20
CA LEU A 465 -12.07 -6.00 -15.12
C LEU A 465 -12.94 -5.97 -13.86
N LEU A 466 -13.38 -4.80 -13.39
CA LEU A 466 -14.25 -4.67 -12.21
C LEU A 466 -15.56 -5.44 -12.39
N VAL A 467 -16.16 -5.44 -13.58
CA VAL A 467 -17.36 -6.25 -13.87
C VAL A 467 -17.06 -7.74 -13.72
N HIS A 468 -15.93 -8.22 -14.25
CA HIS A 468 -15.53 -9.63 -14.09
C HIS A 468 -15.15 -10.01 -12.67
N LEU A 469 -14.58 -9.07 -11.90
CA LEU A 469 -14.26 -9.28 -10.48
C LEU A 469 -15.49 -9.21 -9.58
N THR A 470 -16.58 -8.56 -10.01
CA THR A 470 -17.79 -8.38 -9.20
C THR A 470 -18.90 -9.35 -9.53
N ILE A 471 -19.07 -9.77 -10.79
CA ILE A 471 -20.04 -10.81 -11.19
C ILE A 471 -19.43 -12.19 -10.98
N GLY A 472 -20.10 -13.06 -10.22
CA GLY A 472 -19.58 -14.40 -9.90
C GLY A 472 -19.46 -15.28 -11.14
N VAL A 473 -18.56 -16.27 -11.14
CA VAL A 473 -18.37 -17.19 -12.30
C VAL A 473 -19.68 -17.90 -12.70
N ASN A 474 -20.55 -18.18 -11.73
CA ASN A 474 -21.86 -18.81 -11.94
C ASN A 474 -22.99 -17.80 -12.19
N GLU A 475 -22.73 -16.50 -12.06
CA GLU A 475 -23.71 -15.44 -12.31
C GLU A 475 -23.46 -14.87 -13.72
N ARG A 476 -24.47 -14.89 -14.60
CA ARG A 476 -24.31 -14.27 -15.94
C ARG A 476 -24.48 -12.75 -15.92
N LYS A 477 -25.22 -12.25 -14.93
CA LYS A 477 -25.54 -10.83 -14.76
C LYS A 477 -26.02 -10.53 -13.34
N ILE A 478 -25.87 -9.28 -12.92
CA ILE A 478 -26.38 -8.75 -11.65
C ILE A 478 -27.12 -7.44 -11.91
N ARG A 479 -27.97 -7.00 -10.97
CA ARG A 479 -28.62 -5.69 -11.10
C ARG A 479 -27.58 -4.58 -10.96
N TYR A 480 -27.79 -3.45 -11.62
CA TYR A 480 -26.86 -2.31 -11.55
C TYR A 480 -26.59 -1.84 -10.11
N LYS A 481 -27.63 -1.79 -9.25
CA LYS A 481 -27.47 -1.47 -7.82
C LYS A 481 -26.61 -2.48 -7.07
N ASP A 482 -26.72 -3.77 -7.41
CA ASP A 482 -25.90 -4.82 -6.81
C ASP A 482 -24.44 -4.69 -7.29
N PHE A 483 -24.21 -4.29 -8.55
CA PHE A 483 -22.88 -3.95 -9.06
C PHE A 483 -22.26 -2.78 -8.30
N LEU A 484 -23.00 -1.67 -8.13
CA LEU A 484 -22.55 -0.51 -7.33
C LEU A 484 -22.20 -0.90 -5.89
N SER A 485 -23.04 -1.71 -5.25
CA SER A 485 -22.79 -2.21 -3.89
C SER A 485 -21.57 -3.15 -3.82
N ARG A 486 -21.23 -3.87 -4.90
CA ARG A 486 -20.05 -4.75 -4.93
C ARG A 486 -18.78 -3.94 -5.18
N ILE A 487 -18.79 -2.93 -6.06
CA ILE A 487 -17.62 -2.06 -6.26
C ILE A 487 -17.34 -1.16 -5.03
N SER A 488 -18.36 -0.79 -4.25
CA SER A 488 -18.15 -0.02 -3.01
C SER A 488 -17.40 -0.81 -1.94
N THR A 489 -17.36 -2.14 -2.02
CA THR A 489 -16.51 -2.97 -1.13
C THR A 489 -15.02 -2.70 -1.30
N TYR A 490 -14.61 -2.17 -2.46
CA TYR A 490 -13.24 -1.70 -2.70
C TYR A 490 -12.99 -0.28 -2.16
N GLY A 491 -14.03 0.40 -1.68
CA GLY A 491 -14.06 1.82 -1.36
C GLY A 491 -14.50 2.71 -2.52
N PHE A 492 -14.74 2.14 -3.71
CA PHE A 492 -15.06 2.89 -4.92
C PHE A 492 -16.51 3.33 -4.96
N ASN A 493 -16.73 4.63 -5.08
CA ASN A 493 -18.06 5.21 -5.23
C ASN A 493 -18.08 6.18 -6.43
N PRO A 494 -18.97 6.03 -7.42
CA PRO A 494 -19.08 7.03 -8.46
C PRO A 494 -19.56 8.37 -7.86
N ASP A 495 -18.98 9.48 -8.30
CA ASP A 495 -19.60 10.79 -8.06
C ASP A 495 -20.95 10.92 -8.79
N GLN A 496 -21.71 11.98 -8.50
CA GLN A 496 -23.03 12.23 -9.09
C GLN A 496 -23.00 12.29 -10.64
N HIS A 497 -21.94 12.79 -11.25
CA HIS A 497 -21.74 12.83 -12.71
C HIS A 497 -21.12 11.54 -13.26
N ALA A 498 -20.38 10.80 -12.43
CA ALA A 498 -19.74 9.55 -12.80
C ALA A 498 -20.74 8.40 -12.91
N GLU A 499 -21.87 8.42 -12.19
CA GLU A 499 -22.87 7.35 -12.28
C GLU A 499 -23.51 7.27 -13.68
N GLU A 500 -23.91 8.41 -14.25
CA GLU A 500 -24.43 8.49 -15.61
C GLU A 500 -23.39 8.06 -16.65
N ALA A 501 -22.14 8.52 -16.46
CA ALA A 501 -21.03 8.15 -17.31
C ALA A 501 -20.67 6.67 -17.21
N LEU A 502 -20.77 6.06 -16.02
CA LEU A 502 -20.58 4.63 -15.79
C LEU A 502 -21.61 3.81 -16.57
N LEU A 503 -22.89 4.19 -16.49
CA LEU A 503 -23.94 3.55 -17.28
C LEU A 503 -23.64 3.62 -18.78
N LYS A 504 -23.27 4.80 -19.28
CA LYS A 504 -22.89 4.99 -20.68
C LYS A 504 -21.68 4.14 -21.07
N LYS A 505 -20.64 4.07 -20.24
CA LYS A 505 -19.46 3.22 -20.52
C LYS A 505 -19.76 1.73 -20.47
N LEU A 506 -20.60 1.29 -19.53
CA LEU A 506 -21.09 -0.10 -19.49
C LEU A 506 -21.88 -0.44 -20.77
N GLU A 507 -22.66 0.50 -21.30
CA GLU A 507 -23.39 0.34 -22.57
C GLU A 507 -22.44 0.30 -23.78
N GLU A 508 -21.49 1.25 -23.88
CA GLU A 508 -20.47 1.30 -24.94
C GLU A 508 -19.58 0.05 -24.99
N THR A 509 -19.37 -0.61 -23.85
CA THR A 509 -18.59 -1.85 -23.73
C THR A 509 -19.43 -3.11 -23.91
N GLY A 510 -20.74 -2.99 -24.08
CA GLY A 510 -21.66 -4.13 -24.19
C GLY A 510 -21.89 -4.89 -22.88
N LEU A 511 -21.45 -4.33 -21.74
CA LEU A 511 -21.60 -4.89 -20.39
C LEU A 511 -22.96 -4.54 -19.75
N LEU A 512 -23.72 -3.61 -20.32
CA LEU A 512 -25.05 -3.23 -19.84
C LEU A 512 -26.17 -3.92 -20.63
N GLN A 513 -27.21 -4.34 -19.94
CA GLN A 513 -28.46 -4.84 -20.53
C GLN A 513 -29.66 -4.11 -19.91
N LYS A 514 -30.40 -3.36 -20.72
CA LYS A 514 -31.62 -2.63 -20.31
C LYS A 514 -32.86 -3.39 -20.76
N PHE A 515 -33.83 -3.60 -19.86
CA PHE A 515 -35.13 -4.22 -20.16
C PHE A 515 -36.32 -3.27 -20.03
N SER A 516 -36.11 -2.07 -19.49
CA SER A 516 -37.13 -1.03 -19.35
C SER A 516 -36.48 0.35 -19.32
N ASP A 517 -37.13 1.33 -19.93
CA ASP A 517 -36.72 2.74 -19.93
C ASP A 517 -36.94 3.42 -18.56
N SER A 518 -37.69 2.79 -17.65
CA SER A 518 -37.93 3.29 -16.29
C SER A 518 -36.73 3.14 -15.35
N GLY A 519 -35.61 2.55 -15.80
CA GLY A 519 -34.38 2.39 -15.01
C GLY A 519 -34.41 1.28 -13.95
N GLU A 520 -35.57 0.69 -13.67
CA GLU A 520 -35.71 -0.37 -12.66
C GLU A 520 -35.16 -1.74 -13.11
N ALA A 521 -34.99 -1.95 -14.42
CA ALA A 521 -34.55 -3.22 -14.99
C ALA A 521 -33.24 -3.08 -15.78
N ILE A 522 -32.21 -2.52 -15.11
CA ILE A 522 -30.85 -2.40 -15.65
C ILE A 522 -29.95 -3.48 -15.02
N TYR A 523 -29.29 -4.26 -15.87
CA TYR A 523 -28.38 -5.33 -15.47
C TYR A 523 -26.99 -5.11 -16.04
N VAL A 524 -25.97 -5.49 -15.26
CA VAL A 524 -24.57 -5.56 -15.68
C VAL A 524 -24.24 -7.03 -15.91
N ARG A 525 -23.56 -7.35 -17.02
CA ARG A 525 -23.21 -8.72 -17.43
C ARG A 525 -21.73 -8.85 -17.77
N THR A 526 -21.21 -10.07 -17.71
CA THR A 526 -19.88 -10.40 -18.26
C THR A 526 -19.95 -10.57 -19.78
N ILE A 527 -18.81 -10.37 -20.45
CA ILE A 527 -18.63 -10.67 -21.89
C ILE A 527 -18.02 -12.06 -22.18
N PHE A 528 -17.61 -12.78 -21.13
CA PHE A 528 -17.10 -14.15 -21.19
C PHE A 528 -18.13 -15.13 -20.64
#